data_AF-A0A2R5FUG0-F1
#
_entry.id   AF-A0A2R5FUG0-F1
#
_cell.length_a   1.000
_cell.length_b   1.000
_cell.length_c   1.000
_cell.angle_alpha   90.00
_cell.angle_beta   90.00
_cell.angle_gamma   90.00
#
_symmetry.space_group_name_H-M   'P 1'
#
loop_
_entity.id
_entity.type
_entity.pdbx_description
1 polymer ?
#
loop_
_entity_poly.entity_id
_entity_poly.type
_entity_poly.pdbx_seq_one_letter_code
_entity_poly.pdbx_strand_id
1 'polypeptide(L)'
;MIIDNLIALILARIITLFPNYLSLLKKLEIGVFFFCWRCYLEARNLPGHYGRLDENLKEQALSEYNHAQVFCKLTGSKLNMSGAGLMKREEKQAFSWSFVEWDSSNESYQVDGMSTRYLSAKIFFGFRTANSYNWENRIAFMCALEDFQHCFYQQLVRFVPPEVQEKLAPIIEDELTHAINLNASLWLIAGVKRSSYLLLIWQIRKYLALICVPVDALRVALGILLTT
;
A
#
# COMPACT_ATOMS: atom_id res chain seq x y z
N MET A 1 -18.54 -1.96 -3.99
CA MET A 1 -18.54 -3.06 -4.99
C MET A 1 -18.82 -2.61 -6.43
N ILE A 2 -20.00 -2.08 -6.83
CA ILE A 2 -20.22 -1.66 -8.24
C ILE A 2 -19.35 -0.43 -8.59
N ILE A 3 -19.32 0.57 -7.71
CA ILE A 3 -18.55 1.80 -7.91
C ILE A 3 -17.04 1.50 -7.94
N ASP A 4 -16.54 0.70 -6.98
CA ASP A 4 -15.13 0.29 -6.94
C ASP A 4 -14.69 -0.43 -8.21
N ASN A 5 -15.50 -1.37 -8.71
CA ASN A 5 -15.19 -2.08 -9.94
C ASN A 5 -15.07 -1.14 -11.15
N LEU A 6 -15.99 -0.18 -11.28
CA LEU A 6 -15.94 0.79 -12.37
C LEU A 6 -14.70 1.71 -12.27
N ILE A 7 -14.43 2.22 -11.07
CA ILE A 7 -13.26 3.06 -10.81
C ILE A 7 -11.98 2.26 -11.08
N ALA A 8 -11.86 1.06 -10.53
CA ALA A 8 -10.73 0.16 -10.72
C ALA A 8 -10.50 -0.14 -12.20
N LEU A 9 -11.56 -0.39 -12.98
CA LEU A 9 -11.48 -0.63 -14.42
C LEU A 9 -10.90 0.58 -15.17
N ILE A 10 -11.40 1.77 -14.86
CA ILE A 10 -10.93 3.02 -15.47
C ILE A 10 -9.45 3.26 -15.11
N LEU A 11 -9.09 3.14 -13.82
CA LEU A 11 -7.71 3.32 -13.36
C LEU A 11 -6.77 2.28 -13.96
N ALA A 12 -7.17 1.02 -14.04
CA ALA A 12 -6.40 -0.05 -14.66
C ALA A 12 -6.15 0.23 -16.15
N ARG A 13 -7.16 0.76 -16.85
CA ARG A 13 -7.00 1.17 -18.25
C ARG A 13 -6.05 2.35 -18.39
N ILE A 14 -6.14 3.34 -17.50
CA ILE A 14 -5.26 4.51 -17.52
C ILE A 14 -3.82 4.11 -17.16
N ILE A 15 -3.63 3.27 -16.14
CA ILE A 15 -2.29 2.96 -15.64
C ILE A 15 -1.47 2.20 -16.68
N THR A 16 -2.11 1.33 -17.47
CA THR A 16 -1.46 0.54 -18.51
C THR A 16 -1.02 1.38 -19.72
N LEU A 17 -1.43 2.65 -19.80
CA LEU A 17 -0.91 3.60 -20.78
C LEU A 17 0.49 4.13 -20.40
N PHE A 18 0.91 4.02 -19.13
CA PHE A 18 2.23 4.47 -18.72
C PHE A 18 3.28 3.39 -19.03
N PRO A 19 4.39 3.72 -19.70
CA PRO A 19 5.41 2.74 -20.08
C PRO A 19 6.13 2.10 -18.88
N ASN A 20 6.04 2.71 -17.71
CA ASN A 20 6.67 2.27 -16.47
C ASN A 20 5.66 1.80 -15.40
N TYR A 21 4.43 1.44 -15.79
CA TYR A 21 3.35 1.11 -14.84
C TYR A 21 3.73 0.01 -13.83
N LEU A 22 4.41 -1.05 -14.26
CA LEU A 22 4.89 -2.12 -13.37
C LEU A 22 5.86 -1.61 -12.30
N SER A 23 6.64 -0.57 -12.62
CA SER A 23 7.51 0.10 -11.64
C SER A 23 6.71 0.93 -10.63
N LEU A 24 5.54 1.45 -11.02
CA LEU A 24 4.63 2.12 -10.09
C LEU A 24 3.98 1.11 -9.13
N LEU A 25 3.53 -0.04 -9.63
CA LEU A 25 2.98 -1.12 -8.81
C LEU A 25 4.04 -1.66 -7.83
N LYS A 26 5.25 -1.89 -8.32
CA LYS A 26 6.40 -2.22 -7.47
C LYS A 26 6.57 -1.24 -6.29
N LYS A 27 6.46 0.07 -6.54
CA LYS A 27 6.60 1.10 -5.49
C LYS A 27 5.44 1.08 -4.50
N LEU A 28 4.23 0.75 -4.96
CA LEU A 28 3.07 0.57 -4.11
C LEU A 28 3.32 -0.55 -3.09
N GLU A 29 3.63 -1.76 -3.54
CA GLU A 29 3.83 -2.92 -2.64
C GLU A 29 4.94 -2.68 -1.63
N ILE A 30 6.00 -2.00 -2.06
CA ILE A 30 7.11 -1.66 -1.16
C ILE A 30 6.66 -0.65 -0.09
N GLY A 31 5.81 0.31 -0.46
CA GLY A 31 5.20 1.24 0.48
C GLY A 31 4.37 0.51 1.53
N VAL A 32 3.54 -0.45 1.10
CA VAL A 32 2.70 -1.26 1.99
C VAL A 32 3.56 -2.15 2.89
N PHE A 33 4.55 -2.85 2.33
CA PHE A 33 5.54 -3.63 3.07
C PHE A 33 6.15 -2.85 4.23
N PHE A 34 6.67 -1.65 3.98
CA PHE A 34 7.30 -0.86 5.05
C PHE A 34 6.31 -0.40 6.10
N PHE A 35 5.10 -0.05 5.68
CA PHE A 35 4.06 0.33 6.61
C PHE A 35 3.69 -0.85 7.53
N CYS A 36 3.46 -2.04 6.96
CA CYS A 36 3.16 -3.26 7.69
C CYS A 36 4.31 -3.68 8.60
N TRP A 37 5.56 -3.62 8.13
CA TRP A 37 6.73 -3.98 8.93
C TRP A 37 6.89 -3.05 10.14
N ARG A 38 6.73 -1.75 9.94
CA ARG A 38 6.76 -0.79 11.05
C ARG A 38 5.64 -1.07 12.05
N CYS A 39 4.43 -1.31 11.56
CA CYS A 39 3.30 -1.65 12.41
C CYS A 39 3.58 -2.94 13.20
N TYR A 40 4.14 -3.98 12.57
CA TYR A 40 4.57 -5.20 13.26
C TYR A 40 5.50 -4.87 14.43
N LEU A 41 6.56 -4.09 14.21
CA LEU A 41 7.51 -3.73 15.27
C LEU A 41 6.85 -2.98 16.43
N GLU A 42 5.94 -2.06 16.12
CA GLU A 42 5.16 -1.32 17.13
C GLU A 42 4.16 -2.22 17.87
N ALA A 43 3.57 -3.20 17.18
CA ALA A 43 2.55 -4.11 17.70
C ALA A 43 3.08 -5.11 18.74
N ARG A 44 4.38 -5.45 18.70
CA ARG A 44 5.02 -6.39 19.65
C ARG A 44 4.88 -6.00 21.12
N ASN A 45 4.62 -4.73 21.41
CA ASN A 45 4.46 -4.21 22.76
C ASN A 45 3.00 -3.94 23.14
N LEU A 46 2.04 -4.37 22.31
CA LEU A 46 0.63 -4.12 22.57
C LEU A 46 0.07 -5.06 23.65
N PRO A 47 -0.94 -4.60 24.41
CA PRO A 47 -1.66 -5.47 25.32
C PRO A 47 -2.32 -6.66 24.61
N GLY A 48 -2.50 -7.78 25.31
CA GLY A 48 -3.05 -9.01 24.74
C GLY A 48 -4.47 -8.91 24.17
N HIS A 49 -5.26 -7.87 24.49
CA HIS A 49 -6.57 -7.66 23.87
C HIS A 49 -6.49 -7.25 22.38
N TYR A 50 -5.29 -6.95 21.88
CA TYR A 50 -5.03 -6.80 20.44
C TYR A 50 -4.84 -8.14 19.73
N GLY A 51 -4.88 -9.27 20.44
CA GLY A 51 -4.73 -10.61 19.86
C GLY A 51 -3.34 -10.82 19.25
N ARG A 52 -3.29 -11.54 18.13
CA ARG A 52 -2.06 -11.87 17.37
C ARG A 52 -1.77 -10.83 16.27
N LEU A 53 -2.05 -9.55 16.54
CA LEU A 53 -1.98 -8.49 15.54
C LEU A 53 -0.56 -8.30 14.99
N ASP A 54 0.45 -8.46 15.83
CA ASP A 54 1.86 -8.39 15.43
C ASP A 54 2.21 -9.48 14.41
N GLU A 55 1.80 -10.72 14.65
CA GLU A 55 2.04 -11.83 13.72
C GLU A 55 1.29 -11.63 12.40
N ASN A 56 0.02 -11.20 12.43
CA ASN A 56 -0.74 -10.89 11.21
C ASN A 56 -0.05 -9.80 10.38
N LEU A 57 0.42 -8.72 11.01
CA LEU A 57 1.13 -7.62 10.34
C LEU A 57 2.48 -8.06 9.78
N LYS A 58 3.16 -8.98 10.46
CA LYS A 58 4.41 -9.57 9.98
C LYS A 58 4.17 -10.42 8.74
N GLU A 59 3.17 -11.30 8.76
CA GLU A 59 2.81 -12.15 7.62
C GLU A 59 2.43 -11.31 6.41
N GLN A 60 1.60 -10.27 6.61
CA GLN A 60 1.24 -9.34 5.55
C GLN A 60 2.49 -8.63 5.00
N ALA A 61 3.37 -8.08 5.85
CA ALA A 61 4.61 -7.46 5.37
C ALA A 61 5.47 -8.42 4.52
N LEU A 62 5.59 -9.68 4.91
CA LEU A 62 6.32 -10.67 4.11
C LEU A 62 5.65 -10.92 2.75
N SER A 63 4.32 -10.96 2.73
CA SER A 63 3.53 -11.09 1.50
C SER A 63 3.75 -9.92 0.53
N GLU A 64 3.61 -8.69 1.02
CA GLU A 64 3.87 -7.46 0.23
C GLU A 64 5.29 -7.40 -0.34
N TYR A 65 6.26 -7.88 0.45
CA TYR A 65 7.63 -7.99 -0.02
C TYR A 65 7.77 -8.97 -1.18
N ASN A 66 7.07 -10.10 -1.15
CA ASN A 66 7.04 -11.06 -2.25
C ASN A 66 6.38 -10.48 -3.49
N HIS A 67 5.28 -9.72 -3.34
CA HIS A 67 4.63 -9.01 -4.45
C HIS A 67 5.59 -8.02 -5.11
N ALA A 68 6.30 -7.22 -4.31
CA ALA A 68 7.34 -6.32 -4.80
C ALA A 68 8.44 -7.06 -5.59
N GLN A 69 8.88 -8.23 -5.12
CA GLN A 69 9.86 -9.06 -5.82
C GLN A 69 9.34 -9.58 -7.16
N VAL A 70 8.06 -9.92 -7.26
CA VAL A 70 7.41 -10.30 -8.53
C VAL A 70 7.51 -9.15 -9.54
N PHE A 71 7.17 -7.93 -9.14
CA PHE A 71 7.30 -6.76 -10.01
C PHE A 71 8.76 -6.41 -10.35
N CYS A 72 9.71 -6.66 -9.44
CA CYS A 72 11.14 -6.52 -9.75
C CYS A 72 11.56 -7.45 -10.88
N LYS A 73 11.13 -8.72 -10.83
CA LYS A 73 11.41 -9.71 -11.88
C LYS A 73 10.79 -9.30 -13.21
N LEU A 74 9.53 -8.87 -13.20
CA LEU A 74 8.82 -8.41 -14.42
C LEU A 74 9.47 -7.17 -15.06
N THR A 75 10.01 -6.26 -14.25
CA THR A 75 10.64 -5.04 -14.77
C THR A 75 12.12 -5.21 -15.11
N GLY A 76 12.75 -6.33 -14.74
CA GLY A 76 14.20 -6.53 -14.85
C GLY A 76 15.02 -5.50 -14.05
N SER A 77 14.38 -4.74 -13.16
CA SER A 77 14.99 -3.61 -12.45
C SER A 77 14.92 -3.85 -10.95
N LYS A 78 16.07 -3.71 -10.28
CA LYS A 78 16.09 -3.63 -8.82
C LYS A 78 15.48 -2.31 -8.37
N LEU A 79 14.91 -2.29 -7.17
CA LEU A 79 14.49 -1.03 -6.58
C LEU A 79 15.68 -0.36 -5.90
N ASN A 80 16.08 0.83 -6.34
CA ASN A 80 16.97 1.68 -5.55
C ASN A 80 16.18 2.21 -4.36
N MET A 81 16.68 1.91 -3.17
CA MET A 81 16.00 2.03 -1.90
C MET A 81 16.85 2.82 -0.93
N SER A 82 16.33 3.92 -0.40
CA SER A 82 17.00 4.67 0.65
C SER A 82 16.26 4.51 1.98
N GLY A 83 16.43 3.37 2.66
CA GLY A 83 15.72 3.07 3.91
C GLY A 83 16.50 3.34 5.19
N ALA A 84 17.46 4.27 5.19
CA ALA A 84 18.30 4.52 6.37
C ALA A 84 17.42 4.83 7.61
N GLY A 85 17.29 3.86 8.52
CA GLY A 85 16.63 4.02 9.82
C GLY A 85 15.40 3.14 10.10
N LEU A 86 14.81 2.41 9.14
CA LEU A 86 13.57 1.64 9.38
C LEU A 86 13.79 0.21 9.91
N MET A 87 14.95 -0.39 9.65
CA MET A 87 15.28 -1.76 10.05
C MET A 87 16.68 -1.81 10.64
N LYS A 88 16.83 -2.50 11.77
CA LYS A 88 18.12 -2.82 12.38
C LYS A 88 18.91 -3.75 11.45
N ARG A 89 20.23 -3.82 11.66
CA ARG A 89 21.13 -4.63 10.82
C ARG A 89 20.74 -6.10 10.81
N GLU A 90 20.26 -6.61 11.94
CA GLU A 90 19.83 -7.99 12.13
C GLU A 90 18.50 -8.26 11.38
N GLU A 91 17.59 -7.28 11.36
CA GLU A 91 16.31 -7.38 10.65
C GLU A 91 16.50 -7.37 9.13
N LYS A 92 17.51 -6.66 8.64
CA LYS A 92 17.93 -6.74 7.23
C LYS A 92 18.41 -8.15 6.86
N GLN A 93 18.94 -8.95 7.79
CA GLN A 93 19.39 -10.31 7.45
C GLN A 93 18.23 -11.28 7.20
N ALA A 94 17.01 -10.95 7.63
CA ALA A 94 15.83 -11.79 7.45
C ALA A 94 15.26 -11.75 6.02
N PHE A 95 15.73 -10.84 5.16
CA PHE A 95 15.20 -10.63 3.81
C PHE A 95 16.29 -10.85 2.75
N SER A 96 15.92 -11.53 1.66
CA SER A 96 16.76 -11.58 0.46
C SER A 96 16.62 -10.26 -0.31
N TRP A 97 17.53 -9.31 -0.08
CA TRP A 97 17.57 -8.01 -0.75
C TRP A 97 18.11 -8.06 -2.18
N SER A 98 18.24 -9.25 -2.79
CA SER A 98 18.81 -9.39 -4.15
C SER A 98 18.06 -8.57 -5.22
N PHE A 99 16.82 -8.18 -4.96
CA PHE A 99 15.94 -7.41 -5.84
C PHE A 99 15.81 -5.93 -5.43
N VAL A 100 16.56 -5.50 -4.41
CA VAL A 100 16.54 -4.16 -3.83
C VAL A 100 17.97 -3.65 -3.71
N GLU A 101 18.31 -2.61 -4.47
CA GLU A 101 19.60 -1.92 -4.33
C GLU A 101 19.49 -0.89 -3.21
N TRP A 102 20.29 -1.05 -2.16
CA TRP A 102 20.33 -0.09 -1.07
C TRP A 102 21.13 1.14 -1.50
N ASP A 103 20.46 2.27 -1.63
CA ASP A 103 21.12 3.55 -1.76
C ASP A 103 21.70 3.94 -0.39
N SER A 104 23.03 3.95 -0.34
CA SER A 104 23.83 4.29 0.84
C SER A 104 24.06 5.79 1.00
N SER A 105 23.47 6.61 0.12
CA SER A 105 23.61 8.08 0.06
C SER A 105 23.06 8.88 1.25
N ASN A 106 22.51 8.23 2.29
CA ASN A 106 21.78 8.88 3.38
C ASN A 106 20.50 9.66 2.96
N GLU A 107 20.05 9.58 1.70
CA GLU A 107 18.84 10.28 1.25
C GLU A 107 17.54 9.52 1.59
N SER A 108 17.02 9.63 2.81
CA SER A 108 15.83 8.90 3.28
C SER A 108 14.62 8.86 2.32
N TYR A 109 14.25 7.68 1.81
CA TYR A 109 12.91 7.34 1.34
C TYR A 109 11.99 7.36 2.56
N GLN A 110 11.38 8.51 2.79
CA GLN A 110 10.33 8.63 3.78
C GLN A 110 9.06 8.08 3.15
N VAL A 111 8.65 6.86 3.54
CA VAL A 111 7.30 6.34 3.26
C VAL A 111 6.23 7.39 3.66
N ASP A 112 6.52 8.22 4.66
CA ASP A 112 5.69 9.36 5.09
C ASP A 112 5.60 10.51 4.07
N GLY A 113 6.58 10.68 3.18
CA GLY A 113 6.58 11.72 2.15
C GLY A 113 5.45 11.54 1.13
N MET A 114 4.98 10.31 0.91
CA MET A 114 3.86 10.07 -0.02
C MET A 114 2.54 10.61 0.55
N SER A 115 2.28 10.45 1.85
CA SER A 115 1.06 10.92 2.51
C SER A 115 0.91 12.45 2.53
N THR A 116 2.03 13.17 2.30
CA THR A 116 2.12 14.63 2.45
C THR A 116 2.46 15.35 1.15
N ARG A 117 2.85 14.67 0.07
CA ARG A 117 3.29 15.33 -1.17
C ARG A 117 2.16 15.71 -2.12
N TYR A 118 1.19 14.82 -2.32
CA TYR A 118 0.10 14.99 -3.30
C TYR A 118 -1.20 15.38 -2.60
N LEU A 119 -2.04 16.19 -3.25
CA LEU A 119 -3.34 16.59 -2.69
C LEU A 119 -4.22 15.37 -2.45
N SER A 120 -4.26 14.43 -3.40
CA SER A 120 -4.95 13.14 -3.27
C SER A 120 -4.51 12.38 -2.02
N ALA A 121 -3.21 12.26 -1.79
CA ALA A 121 -2.66 11.61 -0.61
C ALA A 121 -3.01 12.37 0.69
N LYS A 122 -2.88 13.70 0.70
CA LYS A 122 -3.30 14.54 1.83
C LYS A 122 -4.77 14.34 2.16
N ILE A 123 -5.65 14.32 1.16
CA ILE A 123 -7.09 14.11 1.36
C ILE A 123 -7.37 12.69 1.88
N PHE A 124 -6.72 11.67 1.31
CA PHE A 124 -6.86 10.29 1.78
C PHE A 124 -6.50 10.17 3.27
N PHE A 125 -5.35 10.71 3.66
CA PHE A 125 -4.87 10.68 5.04
C PHE A 125 -5.34 11.88 5.88
N GLY A 126 -6.32 12.66 5.44
CA GLY A 126 -6.88 13.78 6.21
C GLY A 126 -5.82 14.76 6.73
N PHE A 127 -4.83 15.10 5.91
CA PHE A 127 -3.70 15.99 6.21
C PHE A 127 -2.82 15.53 7.37
N ARG A 128 -2.77 14.21 7.60
CA ARG A 128 -1.95 13.57 8.62
C ARG A 128 -1.04 12.52 7.98
N THR A 129 0.01 12.15 8.69
CA THR A 129 0.83 10.99 8.28
C THR A 129 0.13 9.68 8.64
N ALA A 130 0.36 8.63 7.85
CA ALA A 130 -0.23 7.30 8.09
C ALA A 130 0.13 6.78 9.50
N ASN A 131 1.35 7.07 9.96
CA ASN A 131 1.85 6.66 11.27
C ASN A 131 1.22 7.42 12.45
N SER A 132 0.61 8.58 12.22
CA SER A 132 -0.02 9.35 13.30
C SER A 132 -1.38 8.79 13.76
N TYR A 133 -1.95 7.86 13.00
CA TYR A 133 -3.26 7.26 13.31
C TYR A 133 -3.16 6.26 14.47
N ASN A 134 -4.24 6.12 15.24
CA ASN A 134 -4.36 5.04 16.24
C ASN A 134 -4.54 3.68 15.56
N TRP A 135 -4.39 2.59 16.31
CA TRP A 135 -4.46 1.23 15.77
C TRP A 135 -5.74 0.94 14.97
N GLU A 136 -6.91 1.31 15.50
CA GLU A 136 -8.17 1.11 14.79
C GLU A 136 -8.14 1.76 13.38
N ASN A 137 -7.66 3.00 13.28
CA ASN A 137 -7.58 3.68 11.99
C ASN A 137 -6.50 3.13 11.08
N ARG A 138 -5.36 2.69 11.63
CA ARG A 138 -4.30 2.06 10.85
C ARG A 138 -4.80 0.79 10.17
N ILE A 139 -5.46 -0.09 10.94
CA ILE A 139 -6.02 -1.33 10.40
C ILE A 139 -7.19 -1.04 9.45
N ALA A 140 -8.04 -0.06 9.76
CA ALA A 140 -9.16 0.28 8.89
C ALA A 140 -8.74 0.85 7.53
N PHE A 141 -7.71 1.71 7.47
CA PHE A 141 -7.24 2.20 6.17
C PHE A 141 -6.55 1.09 5.39
N MET A 142 -5.75 0.26 6.06
CA MET A 142 -5.10 -0.89 5.43
C MET A 142 -6.15 -1.81 4.82
N CYS A 143 -7.21 -2.14 5.57
CA CYS A 143 -8.30 -2.96 5.06
C CYS A 143 -8.96 -2.35 3.81
N ALA A 144 -9.20 -1.03 3.81
CA ALA A 144 -9.79 -0.34 2.66
C ALA A 144 -8.82 -0.24 1.45
N LEU A 145 -7.51 -0.22 1.72
CA LEU A 145 -6.46 -0.19 0.70
C LEU A 145 -6.34 -1.56 0.04
N GLU A 146 -6.20 -2.64 0.81
CA GLU A 146 -6.11 -4.03 0.31
C GLU A 146 -7.34 -4.44 -0.50
N ASP A 147 -8.54 -4.12 0.01
CA ASP A 147 -9.79 -4.38 -0.71
C ASP A 147 -9.83 -3.67 -2.07
N PHE A 148 -9.26 -2.46 -2.14
CA PHE A 148 -9.15 -1.72 -3.39
C PHE A 148 -8.02 -2.25 -4.30
N GLN A 149 -6.88 -2.69 -3.74
CA GLN A 149 -5.79 -3.34 -4.49
C GLN A 149 -6.28 -4.62 -5.15
N HIS A 150 -7.00 -5.47 -4.40
CA HIS A 150 -7.68 -6.65 -4.94
C HIS A 150 -8.57 -6.30 -6.13
N CYS A 151 -9.51 -5.36 -5.93
CA CYS A 151 -10.40 -4.90 -7.00
C CYS A 151 -9.63 -4.35 -8.21
N PHE A 152 -8.59 -3.56 -7.95
CA PHE A 152 -7.76 -2.95 -8.97
C PHE A 152 -6.98 -3.99 -9.78
N TYR A 153 -6.33 -4.95 -9.14
CA TYR A 153 -5.58 -6.01 -9.81
C TYR A 153 -6.49 -6.96 -10.60
N GLN A 154 -7.70 -7.25 -10.11
CA GLN A 154 -8.73 -7.97 -10.87
C GLN A 154 -9.13 -7.26 -12.17
N GLN A 155 -9.12 -5.93 -12.21
CA GLN A 155 -9.37 -5.19 -13.45
C GLN A 155 -8.10 -5.05 -14.30
N LEU A 156 -6.94 -4.86 -13.67
CA LEU A 156 -5.65 -4.73 -14.33
C LEU A 156 -5.28 -5.95 -15.17
N VAL A 157 -5.54 -7.16 -14.66
CA VAL A 157 -5.22 -8.42 -15.35
C VAL A 157 -5.81 -8.49 -16.76
N ARG A 158 -6.91 -7.77 -17.03
CA ARG A 158 -7.59 -7.73 -18.34
C ARG A 158 -6.85 -6.93 -19.41
N PHE A 159 -5.89 -6.10 -19.00
CA PHE A 159 -5.20 -5.14 -19.90
C PHE A 159 -3.70 -5.40 -20.04
N VAL A 160 -3.15 -6.37 -19.31
CA VAL A 160 -1.71 -6.68 -19.31
C VAL A 160 -1.39 -7.91 -20.15
N PRO A 161 -0.14 -8.08 -20.62
CA PRO A 161 0.28 -9.27 -21.37
C PRO A 161 0.17 -10.56 -20.55
N PRO A 162 0.01 -11.75 -21.19
CA PRO A 162 -0.18 -13.03 -20.50
C PRO A 162 0.87 -13.35 -19.44
N GLU A 163 2.14 -13.02 -19.69
CA GLU A 163 3.24 -13.21 -18.74
C GLU A 163 3.03 -12.45 -17.42
N VAL A 164 2.44 -11.25 -17.50
CA VAL A 164 2.11 -10.42 -16.33
C VAL A 164 0.85 -10.96 -15.67
N GLN A 165 -0.13 -11.45 -16.44
CA GLN A 165 -1.36 -12.02 -15.91
C GLN A 165 -1.08 -13.22 -14.99
N GLU A 166 -0.22 -14.14 -15.42
CA GLU A 166 0.19 -15.31 -14.64
C GLU A 166 0.79 -14.91 -13.29
N LYS A 167 1.55 -13.82 -13.25
CA LYS A 167 2.21 -13.32 -12.04
C LYS A 167 1.30 -12.50 -11.14
N LEU A 168 0.29 -11.83 -11.70
CA LEU A 168 -0.71 -11.07 -10.93
C LEU A 168 -1.78 -11.97 -10.29
N ALA A 169 -2.10 -13.12 -10.90
CA ALA A 169 -3.12 -14.03 -10.38
C ALA A 169 -2.94 -14.40 -8.88
N PRO A 170 -1.75 -14.85 -8.41
CA PRO A 170 -1.57 -15.12 -6.98
C PRO A 170 -1.65 -13.86 -6.12
N ILE A 171 -1.14 -12.72 -6.60
CA ILE A 171 -1.19 -11.44 -5.88
C ILE A 171 -2.65 -11.04 -5.62
N ILE A 172 -3.53 -11.18 -6.62
CA ILE A 172 -4.97 -10.86 -6.47
C ILE A 172 -5.62 -11.61 -5.31
N GLU A 173 -5.30 -12.90 -5.15
CA GLU A 173 -5.87 -13.73 -4.07
C GLU A 173 -5.26 -13.38 -2.70
N ASP A 174 -3.98 -13.01 -2.67
CA ASP A 174 -3.31 -12.53 -1.47
C ASP A 174 -3.96 -11.24 -0.96
N GLU A 175 -4.21 -10.25 -1.84
CA GLU A 175 -4.83 -8.97 -1.43
C GLU A 175 -6.25 -9.15 -0.85
N LEU A 176 -7.01 -10.10 -1.39
CA LEU A 176 -8.32 -10.45 -0.82
C LEU A 176 -8.17 -11.04 0.58
N THR A 177 -7.19 -11.93 0.75
CA THR A 177 -6.89 -12.56 2.03
C THR A 177 -6.41 -11.53 3.06
N HIS A 178 -5.56 -10.58 2.65
CA HIS A 178 -5.12 -9.45 3.47
C HIS A 178 -6.32 -8.62 3.95
N ALA A 179 -7.21 -8.23 3.03
CA ALA A 179 -8.40 -7.45 3.35
C ALA A 179 -9.32 -8.16 4.36
N ILE A 180 -9.53 -9.47 4.18
CA ILE A 180 -10.34 -10.30 5.09
C ILE A 180 -9.70 -10.36 6.49
N ASN A 181 -8.39 -10.63 6.55
CA ASN A 181 -7.66 -10.75 7.82
C ASN A 181 -7.64 -9.42 8.58
N LEU A 182 -7.41 -8.31 7.88
CA LEU A 182 -7.45 -6.96 8.47
C LEU A 182 -8.84 -6.59 8.97
N ASN A 183 -9.90 -6.93 8.23
CA ASN A 183 -11.27 -6.71 8.69
C ASN A 183 -11.58 -7.52 9.97
N ALA A 184 -11.12 -8.77 10.03
CA ALA A 184 -11.26 -9.61 11.24
C ALA A 184 -10.47 -9.01 12.43
N SER A 185 -9.23 -8.56 12.21
CA SER A 185 -8.45 -7.85 13.23
C SER A 185 -9.13 -6.54 13.66
N LEU A 186 -9.72 -5.78 12.74
CA LEU A 186 -10.45 -4.56 13.04
C LEU A 186 -11.67 -4.85 13.93
N TRP A 187 -12.43 -5.90 13.61
CA TRP A 187 -13.59 -6.33 14.41
C TRP A 187 -13.19 -6.71 15.83
N LEU A 188 -12.04 -7.38 15.98
CA LEU A 188 -11.52 -7.74 17.30
C LEU A 188 -11.17 -6.49 18.14
N ILE A 189 -10.47 -5.51 17.55
CA ILE A 189 -9.97 -4.35 18.30
C ILE A 189 -10.99 -3.23 18.50
N ALA A 190 -11.92 -3.05 17.56
CA ALA A 190 -12.87 -1.95 17.56
C ALA A 190 -14.33 -2.39 17.81
N GLY A 191 -14.62 -3.68 17.63
CA GLY A 191 -15.99 -4.20 17.61
C GLY A 191 -16.72 -3.91 16.29
N VAL A 192 -17.76 -4.68 15.99
CA VAL A 192 -18.43 -4.69 14.67
C VAL A 192 -18.94 -3.29 14.26
N LYS A 193 -19.69 -2.60 15.13
CA LYS A 193 -20.29 -1.30 14.81
C LYS A 193 -19.24 -0.23 14.48
N ARG A 194 -18.18 -0.16 15.30
CA ARG A 194 -17.10 0.81 15.11
C ARG A 194 -16.28 0.49 13.87
N SER A 195 -16.01 -0.79 13.62
CA SER A 195 -15.31 -1.27 12.42
C SER A 195 -16.02 -0.83 11.15
N SER A 196 -17.33 -1.08 11.05
CA SER A 196 -18.13 -0.66 9.88
C SER A 196 -18.10 0.85 9.67
N TYR A 197 -18.16 1.63 10.76
CA TYR A 197 -18.05 3.09 10.69
C TYR A 197 -16.67 3.54 10.19
N LEU A 198 -15.59 2.98 10.72
CA LEU A 198 -14.22 3.33 10.32
C LEU A 198 -13.98 2.99 8.85
N LEU A 199 -14.38 1.80 8.40
CA LEU A 199 -14.28 1.41 6.99
C LEU A 199 -15.05 2.36 6.09
N LEU A 200 -16.28 2.74 6.45
CA LEU A 200 -17.05 3.73 5.69
C LEU A 200 -16.31 5.06 5.55
N ILE A 201 -15.70 5.57 6.63
CA ILE A 201 -14.92 6.81 6.61
C ILE A 201 -13.72 6.70 5.66
N TRP A 202 -12.99 5.58 5.69
CA TRP A 202 -11.84 5.37 4.80
C TRP A 202 -12.26 5.18 3.34
N GLN A 203 -13.40 4.54 3.08
CA GLN A 203 -13.98 4.45 1.74
C GLN A 203 -14.37 5.84 1.20
N ILE A 204 -14.99 6.70 2.01
CA ILE A 204 -15.29 8.09 1.62
C ILE A 204 -13.99 8.85 1.30
N ARG A 205 -12.97 8.74 2.15
CA ARG A 205 -11.66 9.37 1.94
C ARG A 205 -11.00 8.90 0.65
N LYS A 206 -11.08 7.61 0.32
CA LYS A 206 -10.61 7.04 -0.95
C LYS A 206 -11.26 7.74 -2.13
N TYR A 207 -12.59 7.86 -2.15
CA TYR A 207 -13.29 8.51 -3.27
C TYR A 207 -12.92 9.98 -3.40
N LEU A 208 -12.83 10.72 -2.29
CA LEU A 208 -12.39 12.12 -2.30
C LEU A 208 -10.95 12.26 -2.82
N ALA A 209 -10.06 11.34 -2.41
CA ALA A 209 -8.68 11.32 -2.89
C ALA A 209 -8.59 11.03 -4.39
N LEU A 210 -9.38 10.10 -4.90
CA LEU A 210 -9.44 9.76 -6.33
C LEU A 210 -9.90 10.94 -7.19
N ILE A 211 -10.87 11.73 -6.71
CA ILE A 211 -11.31 12.96 -7.38
C ILE A 211 -10.16 13.99 -7.47
N CYS A 212 -9.21 13.96 -6.52
CA CYS A 212 -8.06 14.86 -6.51
C CYS A 212 -6.92 14.40 -7.42
N VAL A 213 -6.90 13.14 -7.89
CA VAL A 213 -5.84 12.63 -8.76
C VAL A 213 -5.68 13.43 -10.06
N PRO A 214 -6.75 13.80 -10.79
CA PRO A 214 -6.64 14.69 -11.95
C PRO A 214 -6.04 16.06 -11.63
N VAL A 215 -6.30 16.60 -10.43
CA VAL A 215 -5.74 17.87 -9.98
C VAL A 215 -4.23 17.74 -9.76
N ASP A 216 -3.79 16.66 -9.12
CA ASP A 216 -2.37 16.36 -8.95
C ASP A 216 -1.67 16.16 -10.31
N ALA A 217 -2.30 15.42 -11.23
CA ALA A 217 -1.78 15.20 -12.58
C ALA A 217 -1.62 16.51 -13.35
N LEU A 218 -2.61 17.41 -13.27
CA LEU A 218 -2.54 18.74 -13.89
C LEU A 218 -1.42 19.59 -13.28
N ARG A 219 -1.27 19.60 -11.95
CA ARG A 219 -0.19 20.34 -11.27
C ARG A 219 1.19 19.86 -11.71
N VAL A 220 1.38 18.54 -11.80
CA VAL A 220 2.63 17.94 -12.29
C VAL A 220 2.88 18.33 -13.75
N ALA A 221 1.87 18.24 -14.61
CA ALA A 221 1.99 18.60 -16.04
C ALA A 221 2.34 20.09 -16.24
N LEU A 222 1.82 20.97 -15.38
CA LEU A 222 2.11 22.41 -15.42
C LEU A 222 3.45 22.78 -14.76
N GLY A 223 4.23 21.81 -14.26
CA GLY A 223 5.48 22.08 -13.56
C GLY A 223 5.30 22.90 -12.27
N ILE A 224 4.08 22.94 -11.73
CA ILE A 224 3.81 23.61 -10.47
C ILE A 224 4.42 22.73 -9.39
N LEU A 225 5.57 23.17 -8.87
CA LEU A 225 6.26 22.56 -7.74
C LEU A 225 5.23 22.22 -6.65
N LEU A 226 5.13 20.93 -6.33
CA LEU A 226 4.36 20.44 -5.18
C LEU A 226 5.13 20.79 -3.89
N THR A 227 5.40 22.07 -3.68
CA THR A 227 6.03 22.61 -2.47
C THR A 227 4.92 22.97 -1.51
N THR A 228 4.54 22.02 -0.66
CA THR A 228 4.13 22.18 0.75
C THR A 228 3.91 20.82 1.36
#